data_AF-A0A6G8PZQ3-F1
#
_entry.id   AF-A0A6G8PZQ3-F1
#
_cell.length_a   1.000
_cell.length_b   1.000
_cell.length_c   1.000
_cell.angle_alpha   90.00
_cell.angle_beta   90.00
_cell.angle_gamma   90.00
#
_symmetry.space_group_name_H-M   'P 1'
#
loop_
_entity.id
_entity.type
_entity.pdbx_description
1 polymer ?
#
loop_
_entity_poly.entity_id
_entity_poly.type
_entity_poly.pdbx_seq_one_letter_code
_entity_poly.pdbx_strand_id
1 'polypeptide(L)'
;MITPTLMEHIRSIGDVEELDRLQAAIELRRRELSGDGTTRTSAGPAGAVLERRPYGSGVLQLEAQDANGPCWYFHLRKDGERKIVYVGRTDEPEIALAQIKGGMGG
;
A
#
# COMPACT_ATOMS: atom_id res chain seq x y z
N MET A 1 3.10 -26.90 -1.66
CA MET A 1 4.36 -27.46 -2.18
C MET A 1 4.73 -26.66 -3.42
N ILE A 2 5.86 -25.96 -3.41
CA ILE A 2 6.37 -25.25 -4.58
C ILE A 2 7.18 -26.27 -5.40
N THR A 3 6.91 -26.38 -6.70
CA THR A 3 7.56 -27.37 -7.58
C THR A 3 9.05 -27.02 -7.79
N PRO A 4 9.95 -28.01 -7.81
CA PRO A 4 11.40 -27.79 -7.91
C PRO A 4 11.81 -27.01 -9.16
N THR A 5 11.03 -27.12 -10.24
CA THR A 5 11.19 -26.37 -11.48
C THR A 5 10.97 -24.85 -11.33
N LEU A 6 10.09 -24.39 -10.43
CA LEU A 6 9.88 -22.96 -10.20
C LEU A 6 11.06 -22.35 -9.43
N MET A 7 11.62 -23.08 -8.46
CA MET A 7 12.82 -22.62 -7.73
C MET A 7 14.06 -22.57 -8.62
N GLU A 8 14.25 -23.54 -9.53
CA GLU A 8 15.33 -23.48 -10.52
C GLU A 8 15.13 -22.33 -11.51
N HIS A 9 13.90 -22.07 -11.95
CA HIS A 9 13.62 -20.91 -12.81
C HIS A 9 13.89 -19.59 -12.08
N ILE A 10 13.49 -19.46 -10.81
CA ILE A 10 13.80 -18.27 -9.99
C ILE A 10 15.30 -18.09 -9.81
N ARG A 11 16.06 -19.17 -9.59
CA ARG A 11 17.54 -19.15 -9.53
C ARG A 11 18.18 -18.82 -10.88
N SER A 12 17.53 -19.14 -11.98
CA SER A 12 17.99 -18.88 -13.35
C SER A 12 17.60 -17.47 -13.86
N ILE A 13 16.61 -16.81 -13.26
CA ILE A 13 16.02 -15.56 -13.77
C ILE A 13 16.78 -14.29 -13.36
N GLY A 14 17.61 -14.32 -12.32
CA GLY A 14 18.24 -13.09 -11.82
C GLY A 14 19.69 -13.31 -11.47
N ASP A 15 20.58 -12.66 -12.21
CA ASP A 15 21.91 -12.35 -11.72
C ASP A 15 21.73 -11.58 -10.40
N VAL A 16 22.31 -12.08 -9.30
CA VAL A 16 22.14 -11.48 -7.97
C VAL A 16 22.57 -10.02 -7.97
N GLU A 17 23.53 -9.68 -8.84
CA GLU A 17 24.00 -8.31 -9.04
C GLU A 17 22.96 -7.43 -9.75
N GLU A 18 22.19 -7.98 -10.70
CA GLU A 18 21.10 -7.27 -11.36
C GLU A 18 19.95 -6.98 -10.38
N LEU A 19 19.63 -7.94 -9.51
CA LEU A 19 18.63 -7.75 -8.45
C LEU A 19 19.08 -6.69 -7.44
N ASP A 20 20.35 -6.67 -7.05
CA ASP A 20 20.90 -5.67 -6.14
C ASP A 20 20.90 -4.27 -6.76
N ARG A 21 21.28 -4.15 -8.03
CA ARG A 21 21.20 -2.90 -8.81
C ARG A 21 19.76 -2.39 -8.92
N LEU A 22 18.81 -3.27 -9.19
CA LEU A 22 17.39 -2.93 -9.24
C LEU A 22 16.89 -2.46 -7.87
N GLN A 23 17.29 -3.13 -6.79
CA GLN A 23 16.95 -2.72 -5.43
C GLN A 23 17.51 -1.33 -5.13
N ALA A 24 18.79 -1.08 -5.41
CA ALA A 24 19.43 0.22 -5.23
C ALA A 24 18.73 1.34 -6.05
N ALA A 25 18.33 1.05 -7.29
CA ALA A 25 17.58 1.99 -8.13
C ALA A 25 16.20 2.32 -7.55
N ILE A 26 15.49 1.33 -7.00
CA ILE A 26 14.20 1.53 -6.31
C ILE A 26 14.40 2.37 -5.05
N GLU A 27 15.45 2.11 -4.27
CA GLU A 27 15.74 2.89 -3.05
C GLU A 27 16.10 4.34 -3.35
N LEU A 28 16.92 4.56 -4.38
CA LEU A 28 17.25 5.89 -4.87
C LEU A 28 15.98 6.62 -5.29
N ARG A 29 15.14 5.98 -6.11
CA ARG A 29 13.88 6.56 -6.58
C ARG A 29 12.93 6.86 -5.42
N ARG A 30 12.86 5.99 -4.42
CA ARG A 30 12.06 6.20 -3.20
C ARG A 30 12.57 7.41 -2.41
N ARG A 31 13.89 7.63 -2.37
CA ARG A 31 14.52 8.79 -1.71
C ARG A 31 14.25 10.09 -2.47
N GLU A 32 14.37 10.07 -3.80
CA GLU A 32 14.00 11.21 -4.66
C GLU A 32 12.53 11.58 -4.51
N LEU A 33 11.63 10.58 -4.57
CA LEU A 33 10.19 10.76 -4.36
C LEU A 33 9.83 11.21 -2.92
N SER A 34 10.75 11.04 -1.97
CA SER A 34 10.58 11.55 -0.60
C SER A 34 11.16 12.94 -0.40
N GLY A 35 12.01 13.41 -1.31
CA GLY A 35 12.74 14.67 -1.22
C GLY A 35 12.13 15.84 -2.00
N ASP A 36 11.14 15.59 -2.85
CA ASP A 36 10.44 16.65 -3.58
C ASP A 36 9.03 16.87 -3.01
N GLY A 37 8.77 18.10 -2.58
CA GLY A 37 7.64 18.55 -1.78
C GLY A 37 6.30 18.56 -2.52
N THR A 38 5.93 17.47 -3.19
CA THR A 38 4.54 17.14 -3.51
C THR A 38 4.05 16.12 -2.52
N THR A 39 3.57 16.64 -1.40
CA THR A 39 2.53 16.08 -0.55
C THR A 39 2.35 14.57 -0.69
N ARG A 40 3.16 13.82 0.07
CA ARG A 40 2.70 12.57 0.66
C ARG A 40 1.52 12.97 1.56
N THR A 41 0.32 13.11 0.99
CA THR A 41 -0.87 13.45 1.75
C THR A 41 -1.14 12.28 2.68
N SER A 42 -0.65 12.44 3.90
CA SER A 42 -1.10 11.81 5.13
C SER A 42 -1.13 10.27 5.12
N ALA A 43 0.04 9.66 5.21
CA ALA A 43 0.25 8.50 6.06
C ALA A 43 1.74 8.52 6.44
N GLY A 44 2.05 8.26 7.71
CA GLY A 44 3.41 8.26 8.25
C GLY A 44 4.31 7.19 7.62
N PRO A 45 5.31 6.63 8.33
CA PRO A 45 6.02 5.45 7.81
C PRO A 45 4.98 4.38 7.46
N ALA A 46 4.90 3.98 6.19
CA ALA A 46 3.92 3.00 5.73
C ALA A 46 4.12 1.72 6.53
N GLY A 47 3.08 1.30 7.25
CA GLY A 47 3.11 0.06 8.02
C GLY A 47 3.21 -1.12 7.06
N ALA A 48 3.61 -2.30 7.57
CA ALA A 48 3.56 -3.50 6.75
C ALA A 48 2.10 -3.73 6.30
N VAL A 49 1.87 -3.80 4.98
CA VAL A 49 0.53 -4.04 4.44
C VAL A 49 0.14 -5.49 4.73
N LEU A 50 -0.88 -5.66 5.57
CA LEU A 50 -1.40 -6.96 5.97
C LEU A 50 -2.48 -7.46 4.99
N GLU A 51 -3.33 -6.57 4.51
CA GLU A 51 -4.46 -6.94 3.65
C GLU A 51 -4.80 -5.85 2.64
N ARG A 52 -5.30 -6.25 1.46
CA ARG A 52 -5.85 -5.35 0.45
C ARG A 52 -7.17 -5.90 -0.10
N ARG A 53 -8.22 -5.08 -0.07
CA ARG A 53 -9.54 -5.41 -0.63
C ARG A 53 -9.95 -4.37 -1.68
N PRO A 54 -10.34 -4.77 -2.90
CA PRO A 54 -10.87 -3.83 -3.88
C PRO A 54 -12.22 -3.28 -3.40
N TYR A 55 -12.43 -1.96 -3.50
CA TYR A 55 -13.68 -1.32 -3.10
C TYR A 55 -14.04 -0.15 -4.03
N GLY A 56 -15.02 -0.38 -4.92
CA GLY A 56 -15.44 0.59 -5.93
C GLY A 56 -14.27 1.02 -6.83
N SER A 57 -13.98 2.32 -6.87
CA SER A 57 -12.86 2.90 -7.63
C SER A 57 -11.54 3.01 -6.83
N GLY A 58 -11.45 2.36 -5.68
CA GLY A 58 -10.27 2.36 -4.83
C GLY A 58 -9.96 1.01 -4.21
N VAL A 59 -9.07 1.02 -3.24
CA VAL A 59 -8.64 -0.17 -2.48
C VAL A 59 -8.63 0.14 -0.99
N LEU A 60 -9.20 -0.74 -0.19
CA LEU A 60 -9.04 -0.78 1.25
C LEU A 60 -7.75 -1.54 1.57
N GLN A 61 -6.89 -0.94 2.38
CA GLN A 61 -5.60 -1.47 2.78
C GLN A 61 -5.51 -1.53 4.29
N LEU A 62 -5.29 -2.70 4.85
CA LEU A 62 -4.99 -2.90 6.26
C LEU A 62 -3.48 -2.82 6.44
N GLU A 63 -3.04 -1.88 7.27
CA GLU A 63 -1.63 -1.72 7.61
C GLU A 63 -1.39 -2.10 9.06
N ALA A 64 -0.33 -2.87 9.30
CA ALA A 64 0.25 -3.02 10.63
C ALA A 64 0.90 -1.69 11.01
N GLN A 65 0.12 -0.83 11.68
CA GLN A 65 0.69 0.26 12.45
C GLN A 65 1.16 -0.29 13.81
N ASP A 66 2.08 0.40 14.48
CA ASP A 66 2.82 -0.03 15.70
C ASP A 66 1.95 -0.50 16.90
N ALA A 67 2.31 -0.13 18.13
CA ALA A 67 1.80 -0.65 19.43
C ALA A 67 0.26 -0.65 19.63
N ASN A 68 -0.47 -0.14 18.67
CA ASN A 68 -1.89 0.14 18.68
C ASN A 68 -2.71 -0.83 17.80
N GLY A 69 -2.05 -1.71 17.04
CA GLY A 69 -2.70 -2.71 16.19
C GLY A 69 -3.07 -2.19 14.80
N PRO A 70 -3.51 -3.10 13.91
CA PRO A 70 -3.64 -2.79 12.49
C PRO A 70 -4.82 -1.86 12.19
N CYS A 71 -4.63 -0.98 11.21
CA CYS A 71 -5.57 0.08 10.83
C CYS A 71 -5.92 0.01 9.34
N TRP A 72 -7.18 0.27 9.00
CA TRP A 72 -7.65 0.35 7.62
C TRP A 72 -7.49 1.76 7.03
N TYR A 73 -7.04 1.80 5.78
CA TYR A 73 -6.94 2.97 4.93
C TYR A 73 -7.64 2.72 3.59
N PHE A 74 -8.34 3.71 3.06
CA PHE A 74 -8.92 3.65 1.72
C PHE A 74 -8.14 4.52 0.75
N HIS A 75 -7.52 3.90 -0.25
CA HIS A 75 -6.82 4.59 -1.33
C HIS A 75 -7.76 4.71 -2.54
N LEU A 76 -8.21 5.91 -2.81
CA LEU A 76 -8.99 6.27 -3.98
C LEU A 76 -8.07 6.80 -5.08
N ARG A 77 -8.23 6.29 -6.30
CA ARG A 77 -7.62 6.86 -7.50
C ARG A 77 -8.75 7.31 -8.41
N LYS A 78 -8.95 8.62 -8.53
CA LYS A 78 -9.97 9.18 -9.41
C LYS A 78 -9.37 10.36 -10.16
N ASP A 79 -9.53 10.37 -11.48
CA ASP A 79 -9.11 11.48 -12.35
C ASP A 79 -7.62 11.88 -12.20
N GLY A 80 -6.75 10.90 -11.96
CA GLY A 80 -5.31 11.13 -11.73
C GLY A 80 -4.95 11.55 -10.30
N GLU A 81 -5.93 11.95 -9.49
CA GLU A 81 -5.75 12.31 -8.09
C GLU A 81 -5.75 11.06 -7.20
N ARG A 82 -4.88 11.07 -6.18
CA ARG A 82 -4.80 10.02 -5.15
C ARG A 82 -5.27 10.60 -3.82
N LYS A 83 -6.36 10.04 -3.29
CA LYS A 83 -6.87 10.40 -1.96
C LYS A 83 -6.76 9.20 -1.04
N ILE A 84 -6.24 9.40 0.17
CA ILE A 84 -6.15 8.38 1.21
C ILE A 84 -7.08 8.80 2.35
N VAL A 85 -7.92 7.88 2.82
CA VAL A 85 -8.86 8.10 3.92
C VAL A 85 -8.58 7.08 5.01
N TYR A 86 -8.34 7.54 6.24
CA TYR A 86 -8.26 6.65 7.40
C TYR A 86 -9.66 6.14 7.73
N VAL A 87 -9.83 4.81 7.74
CA VAL A 87 -11.10 4.14 8.02
C VAL A 87 -11.18 3.71 9.48
N GLY A 88 -10.05 3.36 10.10
CA GLY A 88 -9.97 2.97 11.50
C GLY A 88 -9.68 1.49 11.71
N ARG A 89 -9.80 1.05 12.96
CA ARG A 89 -9.61 -0.34 13.37
C ARG A 89 -10.99 -0.99 13.49
N THR A 90 -11.44 -1.60 12.41
CA THR A 90 -12.77 -2.22 12.30
C THR A 90 -12.65 -3.52 11.51
N ASP A 91 -13.49 -4.49 11.84
CA ASP A 91 -13.62 -5.74 11.09
C ASP A 91 -14.42 -5.56 9.78
N GLU A 92 -15.24 -4.50 9.71
CA GLU A 92 -16.10 -4.16 8.57
C GLU A 92 -15.69 -2.79 7.97
N PRO A 93 -14.51 -2.70 7.31
CA PRO A 93 -13.98 -1.45 6.77
C PRO A 93 -14.85 -0.87 5.65
N GLU A 94 -15.60 -1.70 4.92
CA GLU A 94 -16.51 -1.28 3.87
C GLU A 94 -17.67 -0.45 4.44
N ILE A 95 -18.25 -0.89 5.56
CA ILE A 95 -19.36 -0.19 6.24
C ILE A 95 -18.87 1.11 6.85
N ALA A 96 -17.74 1.08 7.55
CA ALA A 96 -17.14 2.28 8.15
C ALA A 96 -16.80 3.32 7.06
N LEU A 97 -16.23 2.89 5.93
CA LEU A 97 -15.96 3.76 4.80
C LEU A 97 -17.26 4.32 4.19
N ALA A 98 -18.33 3.53 4.09
CA ALA A 98 -19.63 3.99 3.62
C ALA A 98 -20.23 5.06 4.55
N GLN A 99 -20.08 4.91 5.87
CA GLN A 99 -20.50 5.92 6.84
C GLN A 99 -19.68 7.21 6.72
N ILE A 100 -18.36 7.11 6.56
CA ILE A 100 -17.48 8.27 6.34
C ILE A 100 -17.86 9.02 5.05
N LYS A 101 -18.17 8.29 3.98
CA LYS A 101 -18.61 8.88 2.70
C LYS A 101 -20.04 9.43 2.76
N GLY A 102 -20.93 8.77 3.48
CA GLY A 102 -22.33 9.18 3.65
C GLY A 102 -22.50 10.38 4.59
N GLY A 103 -21.64 10.53 5.59
CA GLY A 103 -21.66 11.67 6.52
C GLY A 103 -21.06 12.97 5.96
N MET A 104 -20.40 12.93 4.80
CA MET A 104 -19.86 14.12 4.09
C MET A 104 -20.86 14.73 3.09
N GLY A 105 -22.09 14.22 3.02
CA GLY A 105 -23.19 14.76 2.21
C GLY A 105 -24.35 15.21 3.10
N GLY A 106 -24.20 16.38 3.72
CA GLY A 106 -25.25 17.09 4.47
C GLY A 106 -24.97 18.59 4.44
#